data_AF-A0A497KPA4-F1
#
_entry.id   AF-A0A497KPA4-F1
#
_cell.length_a   1.000
_cell.length_b   1.000
_cell.length_c   1.000
_cell.angle_alpha   90.00
_cell.angle_beta   90.00
_cell.angle_gamma   90.00
#
_symmetry.space_group_name_H-M   'P 1'
#
loop_
_entity.id
_entity.type
_entity.pdbx_description
1 polymer ?
#
loop_
_entity_poly.entity_id
_entity_poly.type
_entity_poly.pdbx_seq_one_letter_code
_entity_poly.pdbx_strand_id
1 'polypeptide(L)' 'MTTIRKRTVKQYYQKFYYKDETTGEIKKGYKNIYTRIRYYLEFPSNFPLHDFVGKELELQRKDDVI' A
#
# COMPACT_ATOMS: atom_id res chain seq x y z
N MET A 1 15.13 -8.19 -14.79
CA MET A 1 13.67 -8.00 -14.67
C MET A 1 13.45 -6.89 -13.65
N THR A 2 12.85 -5.78 -14.06
CA THR A 2 12.51 -4.65 -13.15
C THR A 2 11.33 -5.06 -12.30
N THR A 3 11.43 -4.88 -10.98
CA THR A 3 10.38 -5.28 -10.04
C THR A 3 9.72 -4.05 -9.43
N ILE A 4 8.39 -4.07 -9.34
CA ILE A 4 7.66 -3.10 -8.54
C ILE A 4 7.63 -3.59 -7.10
N ARG A 5 8.28 -2.86 -6.19
CA ARG A 5 8.16 -3.12 -4.76
C ARG A 5 7.05 -2.28 -4.15
N LYS A 6 6.10 -2.95 -3.51
CA LYS A 6 5.02 -2.34 -2.74
C LYS A 6 5.47 -2.16 -1.29
N ARG A 7 5.26 -0.97 -0.72
CA ARG A 7 5.48 -0.72 0.71
C ARG A 7 4.26 -0.05 1.32
N THR A 8 3.73 -0.63 2.39
CA THR A 8 2.76 0.05 3.25
C THR A 8 3.47 1.16 4.02
N VAL A 9 3.03 2.40 3.81
CA VAL A 9 3.65 3.59 4.40
C VAL A 9 2.92 4.00 5.67
N LYS A 10 1.58 4.02 5.63
CA LYS A 10 0.77 4.43 6.77
C LYS A 10 -0.64 3.86 6.66
N GLN A 11 -1.23 3.51 7.78
CA GLN A 11 -2.62 3.05 7.87
C GLN A 11 -3.44 4.07 8.66
N TYR A 12 -4.61 4.41 8.14
CA TYR A 12 -5.48 5.43 8.68
C TYR A 12 -6.78 4.79 9.16
N TYR A 13 -7.12 5.07 10.42
CA TYR A 13 -8.29 4.54 11.08
C TYR A 13 -9.27 5.65 11.43
N GLN A 14 -10.56 5.40 11.22
CA GLN A 14 -11.65 6.22 11.74
C GLN A 14 -11.95 5.78 13.15
N LYS A 15 -11.90 6.72 14.09
CA LYS A 15 -12.48 6.50 15.42
C LYS A 15 -13.99 6.67 15.33
N PHE A 16 -14.74 5.74 15.92
CA PHE A 16 -16.19 5.87 16.09
C PHE A 16 -16.58 5.42 17.50
N TYR A 17 -17.76 5.84 17.94
CA TYR A 17 -18.34 5.42 19.20
C TYR A 17 -19.60 4.63 18.93
N TYR A 18 -19.84 3.59 19.72
CA TYR A 18 -21.05 2.77 19.64
C TYR A 18 -21.49 2.42 21.05
N LYS A 19 -22.80 2.21 21.21
CA LYS A 19 -23.36 1.71 22.46
C LYS A 19 -23.31 0.19 22.44
N ASP A 20 -22.71 -0.41 23.45
CA ASP A 20 -22.74 -1.85 23.62
C ASP A 20 -24.16 -2.27 24.05
N GLU A 21 -24.78 -3.17 23.29
CA GLU A 21 -26.15 -3.61 23.53
C GLU A 21 -26.30 -4.42 24.82
N THR A 22 -25.24 -5.09 25.26
CA THR A 22 -25.27 -5.97 26.44
C THR A 22 -25.06 -5.20 27.74
N THR A 23 -24.20 -4.19 27.73
CA THR A 23 -23.79 -3.44 28.92
C THR A 23 -24.36 -2.02 28.95
N GLY A 24 -24.88 -1.52 27.83
CA GLY A 24 -25.39 -0.15 27.69
C GLY A 24 -24.31 0.93 27.66
N GLU A 25 -23.04 0.56 27.79
CA GLU A 25 -21.91 1.47 27.84
C GLU A 25 -21.54 2.01 26.45
N ILE A 26 -21.05 3.25 26.39
CA ILE A 26 -20.49 3.83 25.17
C ILE A 26 -19.04 3.36 25.03
N LYS A 27 -18.76 2.57 24.00
CA LYS A 27 -17.43 2.06 23.66
C LYS A 27 -16.87 2.77 22.43
N LYS A 28 -15.55 2.73 22.30
CA LYS A 28 -14.81 3.27 21.13
C LYS A 28 -14.36 2.13 20.21
N GLY A 29 -14.53 2.32 18.92
CA GLY A 29 -14.04 1.42 17.86
C GLY A 29 -13.14 2.16 16.87
N TYR A 30 -12.35 1.39 16.12
CA TYR A 30 -11.50 1.90 15.06
C TYR A 30 -11.78 1.13 13.77
N LYS A 31 -12.19 1.82 12.71
CA LYS A 31 -12.42 1.24 11.39
C LYS A 31 -11.27 1.61 10.47
N ASN A 32 -10.64 0.64 9.82
CA ASN A 32 -9.65 0.96 8.78
C ASN A 32 -10.35 1.64 7.60
N ILE A 33 -9.91 2.84 7.24
CA ILE A 33 -10.47 3.60 6.10
C ILE A 33 -9.56 3.49 4.89
N TYR A 34 -8.26 3.63 5.13
CA TYR A 34 -7.31 3.86 4.04
C TYR A 34 -5.92 3.41 4.45
N THR A 35 -5.27 2.68 3.56
CA THR A 35 -3.86 2.31 3.68
C THR A 35 -3.08 3.04 2.60
N ARG A 36 -2.17 3.93 2.99
CA ARG A 36 -1.25 4.59 2.06
C ARG A 36 -0.17 3.62 1.65
N ILE A 37 -0.17 3.27 0.38
CA ILE A 37 0.81 2.39 -0.25
C ILE A 37 1.69 3.23 -1.17
N ARG A 38 2.99 2.96 -1.18
CA ARG A 38 3.93 3.56 -2.14
C ARG A 38 4.58 2.44 -2.95
N TYR A 39 4.69 2.68 -4.25
CA TYR A 39 5.32 1.79 -5.22
C TYR A 39 6.68 2.35 -5.59
N TYR A 40 7.70 1.48 -5.59
CA TYR A 40 9.04 1.81 -6.03
C TYR A 40 9.42 0.90 -7.19
N LEU A 41 10.07 1.47 -8.20
CA LEU A 41 10.74 0.71 -9.23
C LEU A 41 12.14 0.38 -8.72
N GLU A 42 12.41 -0.91 -8.50
CA GLU A 42 13.74 -1.38 -8.14
C GLU A 42 14.42 -1.90 -9.40
N PHE A 43 15.61 -1.36 -9.67
CA PHE A 43 16.47 -1.76 -10.78
C PHE A 43 17.70 -2.52 -10.24
N PRO A 44 18.22 -3.53 -10.96
CA PRO A 44 19.50 -4.15 -10.65
C PRO A 44 20.63 -3.12 -10.55
N SER A 45 21.66 -3.38 -9.75
CA SER A 45 22.82 -2.47 -9.57
C SER A 45 23.56 -2.16 -10.89
N ASN A 46 23.54 -3.09 -11.84
CA ASN A 46 24.18 -2.94 -13.15
C ASN A 46 23.18 -2.51 -14.25
N PHE A 47 22.06 -1.88 -13.88
CA PHE A 47 21.02 -1.52 -14.84
C PHE A 47 21.38 -0.24 -15.62
N PRO A 48 21.51 -0.30 -16.95
CA PRO A 48 21.90 0.86 -17.76
C PRO A 48 20.71 1.81 -17.95
N LEU A 49 20.66 2.90 -17.17
CA LEU A 49 19.59 3.90 -17.25
C LEU A 49 19.55 4.67 -18.58
N HIS A 50 20.70 4.80 -19.26
CA HIS A 50 20.81 5.61 -20.48
C HIS A 50 20.01 5.03 -21.67
N ASP A 51 19.80 3.72 -21.72
CA ASP A 51 19.10 3.03 -22.81
C ASP A 51 17.57 3.03 -22.67
N PHE A 52 17.06 3.62 -21.58
CA PHE A 52 15.63 3.62 -21.23
C PHE A 52 14.93 4.96 -21.46
N VAL A 53 15.67 6.01 -21.86
CA VAL A 53 15.07 7.29 -22.25
C VAL A 53 14.20 7.06 -23.50
N GLY A 54 12.87 7.21 -23.35
CA GLY A 54 11.91 7.08 -24.45
C GLY A 54 11.40 5.66 -24.72
N LYS A 55 11.71 4.66 -23.88
CA LYS A 55 11.15 3.30 -23.99
C LYS A 55 10.03 3.06 -22.99
N GLU A 56 8.94 2.44 -23.44
CA GLU A 56 7.90 1.94 -22.54
C GLU A 56 8.42 0.75 -21.74
N LEU A 57 8.20 0.79 -20.42
CA LEU A 57 8.53 -0.30 -19.50
C LEU A 57 7.29 -1.17 -19.31
N GLU A 58 7.35 -2.42 -19.75
CA GLU A 58 6.37 -3.43 -19.33
C GLU A 58 6.61 -3.77 -17.86
N LEU A 59 5.73 -3.27 -17.00
CA LEU A 59 5.81 -3.49 -15.56
C LEU A 59 5.00 -4.74 -15.20
N GLN A 60 5.69 -5.81 -14.79
CA GLN A 60 5.02 -6.98 -14.22
C GLN A 60 4.79 -6.77 -12.72
N ARG A 61 3.53 -6.87 -12.29
CA ARG A 61 3.16 -6.90 -10.87
C ARG A 61 3.40 -8.32 -10.34
N LYS A 62 4.55 -8.56 -9.71
CA LYS A 62 4.73 -9.76 -8.90
C LYS A 62 4.09 -9.54 -7.53
N ASP A 63 3.33 -10.52 -7.06
CA ASP A 63 2.77 -10.64 -5.70
C ASP A 63 1.56 -9.77 -5.34
N ASP A 64 0.77 -9.29 -6.31
CA ASP A 64 -0.56 -8.74 -6.04
C ASP A 64 -1.54 -9.89 -5.73
N VAL A 65 -1.51 -10.40 -4.49
CA VAL A 65 -2.66 -11.15 -3.93
C VAL A 65 -3.63 -10.10 -3.39
N ILE A 66 -4.81 -10.02 -4.03
CA ILE A 66 -5.93 -9.15 -3.62
C ILE A 66 -6.57 -9.70 -2.34
#